data_AF-A0AAD5DW93-F1
#
_entry.id   AF-A0AAD5DW93-F1
#
_cell.length_a   1.000
_cell.length_b   1.000
_cell.length_c   1.000
_cell.angle_alpha   90.00
_cell.angle_beta   90.00
_cell.angle_gamma   90.00
#
_symmetry.space_group_name_H-M   'P 1'
#
loop_
_entity.id
_entity.type
_entity.pdbx_description
1 polymer ?
#
loop_
_entity_poly.entity_id
_entity_poly.type
_entity_poly.pdbx_seq_one_letter_code
_entity_poly.pdbx_strand_id
1 'polypeptide(L)' 'MRASAIRAASSAWAQGWPKIAAEQKFMQTAPGFVHRKTGDALVYKYIPLGMSAVATALLVPGLFSMYLGINKTE' A
#
# COMPACT_ATOMS: atom_id res chain seq x y z
N MET A 1 -30.77 3.56 -27.62
CA MET A 1 -30.46 3.14 -26.24
C MET A 1 -28.98 3.25 -25.84
N ARG A 2 -27.99 2.95 -26.70
CA ARG A 2 -26.56 3.04 -26.30
C ARG A 2 -26.05 4.47 -26.03
N ALA A 3 -26.50 5.47 -26.80
CA ALA A 3 -26.04 6.85 -26.66
C ALA A 3 -26.44 7.53 -25.34
N SER A 4 -27.58 7.15 -24.73
CA SER A 4 -28.02 7.69 -23.44
C SER A 4 -27.21 7.11 -22.28
N ALA A 5 -26.86 5.83 -22.34
CA ALA A 5 -26.00 5.18 -21.34
C ALA A 5 -24.57 5.75 -21.34
N ILE A 6 -24.01 6.01 -22.53
CA ILE A 6 -22.68 6.65 -22.66
C ILE A 6 -22.72 8.06 -22.07
N ARG A 7 -23.74 8.85 -22.38
CA ARG A 7 -23.87 10.23 -21.86
C ARG A 7 -24.03 10.26 -20.33
N ALA A 8 -24.76 9.31 -19.75
CA ALA A 8 -24.91 9.16 -18.29
C ALA A 8 -23.60 8.72 -17.61
N ALA A 9 -22.83 7.83 -18.24
CA ALA A 9 -21.51 7.45 -17.75
C ALA A 9 -20.53 8.63 -17.81
N SER A 10 -20.54 9.42 -18.90
CA SER A 10 -19.70 10.61 -19.03
C SER A 10 -20.04 11.70 -18.01
N SER A 11 -21.33 11.93 -17.71
CA SER A 11 -21.72 12.91 -16.70
C SER A 11 -21.37 12.45 -15.28
N ALA A 12 -21.53 11.16 -14.97
CA ALA A 12 -21.08 10.59 -13.69
C ALA A 12 -19.55 10.67 -13.53
N TRP A 13 -18.80 10.42 -14.60
CA TRP A 13 -17.35 10.56 -14.61
C TRP A 13 -16.90 12.00 -14.39
N ALA A 14 -17.56 12.97 -15.04
CA ALA A 14 -17.27 14.40 -14.88
C ALA A 14 -17.47 14.88 -13.44
N GLN A 15 -18.40 14.30 -12.68
CA GLN A 15 -18.60 14.61 -11.25
C GLN A 15 -17.46 14.09 -10.35
N GLY A 16 -16.75 13.05 -10.77
CA GLY A 16 -15.60 12.48 -10.04
C GLY A 16 -14.28 13.23 -10.30
N TRP A 17 -14.16 13.92 -11.44
CA TRP A 17 -12.93 14.58 -11.87
C TRP A 17 -12.38 15.62 -10.86
N PRO A 18 -13.20 16.50 -10.25
CA PRO A 18 -12.68 17.46 -9.27
C PRO A 18 -12.04 16.80 -8.04
N LYS A 19 -12.57 15.66 -7.59
CA LYS A 19 -12.00 14.91 -6.46
C LYS A 19 -10.63 14.31 -6.83
N ILE A 20 -10.52 13.74 -8.04
CA ILE A 20 -9.27 13.21 -8.55
C ILE A 20 -8.22 14.33 -8.68
N ALA A 21 -8.60 15.47 -9.27
CA ALA A 21 -7.70 16.61 -9.44
C ALA A 21 -7.22 17.17 -8.09
N ALA A 22 -8.08 17.20 -7.07
CA ALA A 22 -7.72 17.62 -5.72
C ALA A 22 -6.70 16.67 -5.08
N GLU A 23 -6.91 15.35 -5.18
CA GLU A 23 -5.96 14.36 -4.66
C GLU A 23 -4.62 14.36 -5.42
N GLN A 24 -4.67 14.51 -6.75
CA GLN A 24 -3.45 14.66 -7.55
C GLN A 24 -2.64 15.88 -7.11
N LYS A 25 -3.31 17.01 -6.90
CA LYS A 25 -2.66 18.23 -6.40
C LYS A 25 -2.06 18.00 -5.01
N PHE A 26 -2.83 17.41 -4.08
CA PHE A 26 -2.33 17.10 -2.73
C PHE A 26 -1.09 16.21 -2.77
N MET A 27 -1.11 15.14 -3.55
CA MET A 27 0.03 14.22 -3.69
C MET A 27 1.28 14.89 -4.27
N GLN A 28 1.11 15.86 -5.17
CA GLN A 28 2.21 16.60 -5.79
C GLN A 28 2.79 17.68 -4.86
N THR A 29 1.94 18.37 -4.10
CA THR A 29 2.37 19.52 -3.28
C THR A 29 2.70 19.17 -1.83
N ALA A 30 2.16 18.09 -1.28
CA ALA A 30 2.43 17.70 0.10
C ALA A 30 3.89 17.25 0.25
N PRO A 31 4.66 17.79 1.21
CA PRO A 31 6.03 17.38 1.44
C PRO A 31 6.11 15.95 2.03
N GLY A 32 7.20 15.25 1.78
CA GLY A 32 7.48 13.91 2.33
C GLY A 32 7.32 12.76 1.32
N PHE A 33 7.50 11.53 1.80
CA PHE A 33 7.43 10.32 0.98
C PHE A 33 5.98 9.95 0.66
N VAL A 34 5.72 9.51 -0.58
CA VAL A 34 4.36 9.19 -1.07
C VAL A 34 3.60 8.25 -0.14
N HIS A 35 4.24 7.19 0.35
CA HIS A 35 3.63 6.22 1.28
C HIS A 35 3.30 6.78 2.67
N ARG A 36 3.64 8.04 2.96
CA ARG A 36 3.33 8.76 4.19
C ARG A 36 2.39 9.96 3.98
N LYS A 37 2.08 10.30 2.73
CA LYS A 37 1.25 11.47 2.40
C LYS A 37 -0.23 11.21 2.71
N THR A 38 -0.67 9.95 2.62
CA THR A 38 -2.06 9.56 2.82
C THR A 38 -2.19 8.40 3.78
N GLY A 39 -3.24 8.46 4.60
CA GLY A 39 -3.64 7.38 5.48
C GLY A 39 -3.06 7.45 6.89
N ASP A 40 -3.60 6.61 7.77
CA ASP A 40 -3.19 6.51 9.16
C ASP A 40 -1.78 5.89 9.28
N ALA A 41 -0.88 6.57 10.01
CA ALA A 41 0.47 6.08 10.28
C ALA A 41 0.45 4.69 10.94
N LEU A 42 -0.60 4.34 11.69
CA LEU A 42 -0.75 3.01 12.27
C LEU A 42 -0.80 1.92 11.20
N VAL A 43 -1.69 2.09 10.23
CA VAL A 43 -1.97 1.08 9.20
C VAL A 43 -0.85 1.00 8.17
N TYR A 44 -0.30 2.14 7.75
CA TYR A 44 0.67 2.18 6.65
C TYR A 44 2.13 2.06 7.08
N LYS A 45 2.43 2.25 8.38
CA LYS A 45 3.82 2.23 8.88
C LYS A 45 4.00 1.21 10.00
N TYR A 46 3.23 1.30 11.07
CA TYR A 46 3.52 0.51 12.26
C TYR A 46 3.14 -0.97 12.11
N ILE A 47 1.99 -1.28 11.51
CA ILE A 47 1.58 -2.68 11.28
C ILE A 47 2.57 -3.40 10.35
N PRO A 48 2.87 -2.89 9.12
CA PRO A 48 3.79 -3.59 8.23
C PRO A 48 5.19 -3.71 8.82
N LEU A 49 5.69 -2.66 9.48
CA LEU A 49 7.02 -2.66 10.08
C LEU A 49 7.12 -3.67 11.23
N GLY A 50 6.09 -3.75 12.08
CA GLY A 50 6.02 -4.75 13.16
C GLY A 50 5.98 -6.17 12.61
N MET A 51 5.16 -6.41 11.58
CA MET A 51 5.10 -7.72 10.92
C MET A 51 6.44 -8.11 10.29
N SER A 52 7.12 -7.17 9.60
CA SER A 52 8.44 -7.43 9.02
C SER A 52 9.50 -7.71 10.08
N ALA A 53 9.46 -7.00 11.23
CA ALA A 53 10.39 -7.23 12.32
C ALA A 53 10.22 -8.63 12.93
N VAL A 54 8.97 -9.04 13.21
CA VAL A 54 8.66 -10.38 13.73
C VAL A 54 9.05 -11.46 12.71
N ALA A 55 8.71 -11.26 11.44
CA ALA A 55 9.08 -12.19 10.36
C ALA A 55 10.59 -12.35 10.26
N THR A 56 11.35 -11.25 10.31
CA THR A 56 12.82 -11.28 10.26
C THR A 56 13.41 -12.01 11.46
N ALA A 57 12.88 -11.77 12.66
CA ALA A 57 13.34 -12.42 13.88
C ALA A 57 13.13 -13.94 13.87
N LEU A 58 12.10 -14.44 13.18
CA LEU A 58 11.84 -15.87 13.02
C LEU A 58 12.61 -16.48 11.84
N LEU A 59 12.67 -15.78 10.70
CA LEU A 59 13.25 -16.30 9.48
C LEU A 59 14.78 -16.33 9.54
N VAL A 60 15.43 -15.29 10.07
CA VAL A 60 16.91 -15.21 10.04
C VAL A 60 17.56 -16.37 10.82
N PRO A 61 17.15 -16.71 12.05
CA PRO A 61 17.70 -17.87 12.77
C PRO A 61 17.37 -19.20 12.09
N GLY A 62 16.17 -19.33 11.50
CA GLY A 62 15.77 -20.52 10.76
C GLY A 62 16.64 -20.75 9.52
N LEU A 63 16.84 -19.70 8.71
CA LEU A 63 17.71 -19.74 7.53
C LEU A 63 19.17 -20.02 7.91
N PHE A 64 19.65 -19.44 9.01
CA PHE A 64 20.98 -19.71 9.53
C PHE A 64 21.15 -21.17 9.97
N SER A 65 20.16 -21.72 10.66
CA SER A 65 20.17 -23.12 11.09
C SER A 65 20.13 -24.08 9.90
N MET A 66 19.33 -23.77 8.88
CA MET A 66 19.32 -24.52 7.61
C MET A 66 20.67 -24.47 6.89
N TYR A 67 21.28 -23.29 6.80
CA TYR A 67 22.57 -23.10 6.12
C TYR A 67 23.69 -23.91 6.80
N LEU A 68 23.74 -23.90 8.12
CA LEU A 68 24.75 -24.64 8.89
C LEU A 68 24.37 -26.10 9.15
N GLY A 69 23.15 -26.51 8.81
CA GLY A 69 22.65 -27.85 9.08
C GLY A 69 22.51 -28.18 10.57
N ILE A 70 22.23 -27.17 11.40
CA ILE A 70 22.05 -27.31 12.85
C ILE A 70 20.57 -27.61 13.13
N ASN A 71 20.29 -28.45 14.14
CA ASN A 71 18.93 -28.87 14.51
C ASN A 71 18.16 -29.56 13.37
N LYS A 72 18.85 -30.27 12.47
CA LYS A 72 18.19 -31.18 11.52
C LYS A 72 17.37 -32.20 12.31
N THR A 73 16.06 -32.21 12.10
CA THR A 73 15.21 -33.34 12.46
C THR A 73 15.43 -34.41 11.40
N GLU A 74 16.33 -35.34 11.68
CA GLU A 74 16.42 -36.63 11.01
C GLU A 74 15.38 -37.60 11.59
#